data_AF-A0A0M4LR82-F1
#
_entry.id   AF-A0A0M4LR82-F1
#
_cell.length_a   1.000
_cell.length_b   1.000
_cell.length_c   1.000
_cell.angle_alpha   90.00
_cell.angle_beta   90.00
_cell.angle_gamma   90.00
#
_symmetry.space_group_name_H-M   'P 1'
#
loop_
_entity.id
_entity.type
_entity.pdbx_description
1 polymer ?
#
loop_
_entity_poly.entity_id
_entity_poly.type
_entity_poly.pdbx_seq_one_letter_code
_entity_poly.pdbx_strand_id
1 'polypeptide(L)'
;MKKYLIIFSLVLANLFLVGSSHAYLAVGYMKCEKVNELVQNNNPDVKTMIMFWFSGYYTGRNYETSSYPAKPDPELVYIATVNYCNKNPQNDTVDLADFLYSSLL
;
A
#
# COMPACT_ATOMS: atom_id res chain seq x y z
N MET A 1 -37.94 32.52 -8.81
CA MET A 1 -36.81 32.64 -7.84
C MET A 1 -36.82 31.54 -6.78
N LYS A 2 -37.90 31.33 -6.01
CA LYS A 2 -37.97 30.26 -4.98
C LYS A 2 -37.62 28.84 -5.47
N LYS A 3 -38.05 28.46 -6.68
CA LYS A 3 -37.76 27.12 -7.25
C LYS A 3 -36.26 26.88 -7.49
N TYR A 4 -35.52 27.92 -7.93
CA TYR A 4 -34.08 27.84 -8.14
C TYR A 4 -33.31 27.80 -6.82
N LEU A 5 -33.81 28.49 -5.79
CA LEU A 5 -33.26 28.43 -4.43
C LEU A 5 -33.36 27.03 -3.83
N ILE A 6 -34.49 26.33 -4.03
CA ILE A 6 -34.68 24.96 -3.55
C ILE A 6 -33.70 24.00 -4.25
N ILE A 7 -33.56 24.13 -5.57
CA ILE A 7 -32.63 23.31 -6.36
C ILE A 7 -31.19 23.58 -5.91
N PHE A 8 -30.83 24.85 -5.68
CA PHE A 8 -29.50 25.23 -5.21
C PHE A 8 -29.18 24.65 -3.83
N SER A 9 -30.14 24.70 -2.89
CA SER A 9 -29.99 24.10 -1.56
C SER A 9 -29.83 22.57 -1.62
N LEU A 10 -30.53 21.89 -2.53
CA LEU A 10 -30.39 20.45 -2.73
C LEU A 10 -29.00 20.08 -3.28
N VAL A 11 -28.47 20.87 -4.22
CA VAL A 11 -27.12 20.64 -4.76
C VAL A 11 -26.05 20.85 -3.70
N LEU A 12 -26.16 21.91 -2.90
CA LEU A 12 -25.25 22.19 -1.79
C LEU A 12 -25.29 21.11 -0.71
N ALA A 13 -26.49 20.63 -0.34
CA ALA A 13 -26.62 19.56 0.64
C ALA A 13 -25.94 18.26 0.18
N ASN A 14 -26.01 17.93 -1.12
CA ASN A 14 -25.34 16.74 -1.66
C ASN A 14 -23.82 16.89 -1.73
N LEU A 15 -23.29 18.11 -1.92
CA LEU A 15 -21.85 18.40 -1.88
C LEU A 15 -21.25 18.24 -0.47
N PHE A 16 -22.03 18.41 0.59
CA PHE A 16 -21.57 18.14 1.96
C PHE A 16 -21.80 16.69 2.41
N LEU A 17 -22.53 15.88 1.63
CA LEU A 17 -22.78 14.46 1.88
C LEU A 17 -21.77 13.53 1.20
N VAL A 18 -20.96 14.02 0.26
CA VAL A 18 -19.80 13.26 -0.24
C VAL A 18 -18.77 13.19 0.88
N GLY A 19 -18.76 12.04 1.55
CA GLY A 19 -17.84 11.73 2.64
C GLY A 19 -16.38 11.92 2.24
N SER A 20 -15.54 12.12 3.24
CA SER A 20 -14.09 12.23 3.09
C SER A 20 -13.57 10.99 2.37
N SER A 21 -13.22 11.15 1.09
CA SER A 21 -12.46 10.15 0.36
C SER A 21 -11.05 10.15 0.96
N HIS A 22 -10.79 9.17 1.84
CA HIS A 22 -9.43 8.92 2.28
C HIS A 22 -8.68 8.33 1.09
N ALA A 23 -7.87 9.16 0.44
CA ALA A 23 -6.84 8.66 -0.45
C ALA A 23 -5.89 7.84 0.41
N TYR A 24 -6.02 6.51 0.36
CA TYR A 24 -4.95 5.66 0.87
C TYR A 24 -3.74 5.94 -0.01
N LEU A 25 -2.60 6.21 0.60
CA LEU A 25 -1.37 6.27 -0.16
C LEU A 25 -1.15 4.84 -0.68
N ALA A 26 -1.41 4.60 -1.96
CA ALA A 26 -1.00 3.38 -2.63
C ALA A 26 0.52 3.42 -2.67
N VAL A 27 1.17 2.86 -1.64
CA VAL A 27 2.62 2.97 -1.50
C VAL A 27 3.28 1.97 -2.44
N GLY A 28 3.28 2.28 -3.74
CA GLY A 28 3.96 1.53 -4.78
C GLY A 28 5.47 1.41 -4.55
N TYR A 29 6.03 2.40 -3.87
CA TYR A 29 7.44 2.54 -3.52
C TYR A 29 7.50 3.13 -2.11
N MET A 30 7.74 2.29 -1.09
CA MET A 30 7.93 2.79 0.26
C MET A 30 9.42 2.93 0.52
N LYS A 31 9.84 4.12 0.91
CA LYS A 31 11.15 4.28 1.53
C LYS A 31 11.18 3.49 2.84
N CYS A 32 12.25 2.75 3.05
CA CYS A 32 12.43 1.96 4.26
C CYS A 32 12.42 2.82 5.53
N GLU A 33 12.88 4.06 5.47
CA GLU A 33 12.71 5.05 6.55
C GLU A 33 11.24 5.22 6.96
N LYS A 34 10.32 5.29 6.00
CA LYS A 34 8.89 5.44 6.28
C LYS A 34 8.30 4.16 6.89
N VAL A 35 8.72 2.99 6.43
CA VAL A 35 8.35 1.71 7.05
C VAL A 35 8.75 1.72 8.52
N ASN A 36 10.01 2.08 8.81
CA ASN A 36 10.54 2.09 10.16
C ASN A 36 9.77 3.06 11.05
N GLU A 37 9.45 4.26 10.57
CA GLU A 37 8.61 5.24 11.29
C GLU A 37 7.22 4.67 11.63
N LEU A 38 6.55 4.03 10.65
CA LEU A 38 5.22 3.46 10.85
C LEU A 38 5.22 2.29 11.84
N VAL A 39 6.26 1.46 11.79
CA VAL A 39 6.46 0.34 12.73
C VAL A 39 6.74 0.88 14.14
N GLN A 40 7.60 1.89 14.28
CA GLN A 40 7.92 2.51 15.57
C GLN A 40 6.70 3.19 16.21
N ASN A 41 5.83 3.80 15.39
CA ASN A 41 4.59 4.41 15.84
C ASN A 41 3.48 3.38 16.14
N ASN A 42 3.79 2.08 16.09
CA ASN A 42 2.87 0.98 16.35
C ASN A 42 1.58 1.08 15.53
N ASN A 43 1.70 1.53 14.28
CA ASN A 43 0.54 1.68 13.39
C ASN A 43 -0.03 0.29 13.07
N PRO A 44 -1.28 -0.01 13.45
CA PRO A 44 -1.86 -1.35 13.29
C PRO A 44 -1.99 -1.77 11.82
N ASP A 45 -2.03 -0.81 10.90
CA ASP A 45 -2.25 -1.06 9.48
C ASP A 45 -0.95 -1.36 8.73
N VAL A 46 0.23 -1.13 9.34
CA VAL A 46 1.53 -1.26 8.65
C VAL A 46 1.78 -2.68 8.15
N LYS A 47 1.43 -3.68 8.96
CA LYS A 47 1.57 -5.10 8.60
C LYS A 47 0.68 -5.44 7.40
N THR A 48 -0.59 -5.08 7.47
CA THR A 48 -1.56 -5.30 6.40
C THR A 48 -1.15 -4.60 5.11
N MET A 49 -0.69 -3.35 5.20
CA MET A 49 -0.22 -2.56 4.07
C MET A 49 0.97 -3.23 3.37
N ILE A 50 1.99 -3.66 4.12
CA ILE A 50 3.16 -4.37 3.57
C ILE A 50 2.71 -5.65 2.86
N MET A 51 1.91 -6.48 3.53
CA MET A 51 1.43 -7.74 2.96
C MET A 51 0.62 -7.54 1.67
N PHE A 52 -0.27 -6.54 1.66
CA PHE A 52 -1.10 -6.24 0.50
C PHE A 52 -0.26 -5.76 -0.69
N TRP A 53 0.69 -4.86 -0.43
CA TRP A 53 1.57 -4.33 -1.45
C TRP A 53 2.44 -5.43 -2.10
N PHE A 54 3.09 -6.27 -1.30
CA PHE A 54 3.86 -7.42 -1.82
C PHE A 54 2.99 -8.40 -2.60
N SER A 55 1.75 -8.65 -2.14
CA SER A 55 0.82 -9.51 -2.89
C SER A 55 0.49 -8.93 -4.26
N GLY A 56 0.24 -7.62 -4.36
CA GLY A 56 0.00 -6.94 -5.63
C GLY A 56 1.23 -6.97 -6.55
N TYR A 57 2.41 -6.77 -5.98
CA TYR A 57 3.68 -6.86 -6.70
C TYR A 57 3.86 -8.24 -7.36
N TYR A 58 3.70 -9.32 -6.60
CA TYR A 58 3.81 -10.69 -7.13
C TYR A 58 2.80 -10.97 -8.23
N THR A 59 1.55 -10.52 -8.07
CA THR A 59 0.53 -10.66 -9.11
C THR A 59 0.94 -9.94 -10.41
N GLY A 60 1.45 -8.70 -10.30
CA GLY A 60 1.95 -7.94 -11.45
C GLY A 60 3.12 -8.65 -12.14
N ARG A 61 4.13 -9.08 -11.37
CA ARG A 61 5.31 -9.76 -11.91
C ARG A 61 4.98 -11.11 -12.54
N ASN A 62 4.05 -11.86 -11.98
CA ASN A 62 3.60 -13.12 -12.57
C ASN A 62 2.98 -12.90 -13.96
N TYR A 63 2.19 -11.84 -14.10
CA TYR A 63 1.61 -11.46 -15.39
C TYR A 63 2.69 -11.05 -16.40
N GLU A 64 3.64 -10.19 -16.00
CA GLU A 64 4.71 -9.69 -16.87
C GLU A 64 5.67 -10.79 -17.34
N THR A 65 6.03 -11.71 -16.43
CA THR A 65 7.05 -12.74 -16.68
C THR A 65 6.47 -14.09 -17.10
N SER A 66 5.15 -14.26 -17.06
CA SER A 66 4.48 -15.56 -17.23
C SER A 66 5.04 -16.66 -16.30
N SER A 67 5.58 -16.26 -15.15
CA SER A 67 6.13 -17.15 -14.13
C SER A 67 5.24 -17.12 -12.90
N TYR A 68 5.00 -18.27 -12.28
CA TYR A 68 4.06 -18.38 -11.15
C TYR A 68 4.72 -19.08 -9.96
N PRO A 69 5.77 -18.47 -9.37
CA PRO A 69 6.42 -19.01 -8.18
C PRO A 69 5.44 -19.13 -7.01
N ALA A 70 5.78 -19.99 -6.04
CA ALA A 70 4.98 -20.14 -4.84
C ALA A 70 4.84 -18.80 -4.11
N LYS A 71 3.61 -18.46 -3.70
CA LYS A 71 3.35 -17.25 -2.94
C LYS A 71 4.01 -17.38 -1.56
N PRO A 72 4.89 -16.45 -1.16
CA PRO A 72 5.53 -16.50 0.16
C PRO A 72 4.50 -16.26 1.27
N ASP A 73 4.80 -16.80 2.44
CA ASP A 73 4.00 -16.58 3.65
C ASP A 73 3.95 -15.06 3.97
N PRO A 74 2.76 -14.44 4.07
CA PRO A 74 2.63 -13.02 4.33
C PRO A 74 3.30 -12.52 5.62
N GLU A 75 3.35 -13.36 6.66
CA GLU A 75 4.00 -13.03 7.93
C GLU A 75 5.52 -13.00 7.77
N LEU A 76 6.08 -13.94 7.01
CA LEU A 76 7.51 -13.94 6.69
C LEU A 76 7.89 -12.74 5.82
N VAL A 77 7.02 -12.33 4.88
CA VAL A 77 7.22 -11.11 4.08
C VAL A 77 7.28 -9.87 4.96
N TYR A 78 6.38 -9.76 5.94
CA TYR A 78 6.40 -8.66 6.90
C TYR A 78 7.71 -8.63 7.70
N ILE A 79 8.11 -9.77 8.28
CA ILE A 79 9.35 -9.89 9.06
C ILE A 79 10.57 -9.54 8.21
N ALA A 80 10.64 -10.05 6.98
CA ALA A 80 11.71 -9.76 6.04
C ALA A 80 11.78 -8.26 5.70
N THR A 81 10.63 -7.64 5.47
CA THR A 81 10.52 -6.20 5.17
C THR A 81 11.05 -5.34 6.31
N VAL A 82 10.58 -5.59 7.54
CA VAL A 82 11.03 -4.84 8.71
C VAL A 82 12.53 -5.03 8.95
N ASN A 83 13.03 -6.26 8.84
CA ASN A 83 14.46 -6.54 9.01
C ASN A 83 15.33 -5.88 7.94
N TYR A 84 14.88 -5.90 6.69
CA TYR A 84 15.56 -5.25 5.57
C TYR A 84 15.60 -3.74 5.75
N CYS A 85 14.46 -3.13 6.09
CA CYS A 85 14.35 -1.68 6.24
C CYS A 85 15.08 -1.13 7.46
N ASN A 86 15.16 -1.88 8.56
CA ASN A 86 15.98 -1.51 9.71
C ASN A 86 17.48 -1.44 9.35
N LYS A 87 17.95 -2.27 8.43
CA LYS A 87 19.35 -2.28 7.98
C LYS A 87 19.63 -1.30 6.85
N ASN A 88 18.61 -0.97 6.04
CA ASN A 88 18.76 -0.19 4.82
C ASN A 88 17.72 0.94 4.75
N PRO A 89 17.77 1.95 5.64
CA PRO A 89 16.73 2.98 5.72
C PRO A 89 16.57 3.82 4.45
N GLN A 90 17.63 3.94 3.65
CA GLN A 90 17.64 4.74 2.41
C GLN A 90 17.10 4.00 1.18
N ASN A 91 16.92 2.68 1.28
CA ASN A 91 16.46 1.83 0.18
C ASN A 91 14.93 1.85 0.05
N ASP A 92 14.45 1.33 -1.07
CA ASP A 92 13.03 1.17 -1.33
C ASP A 92 12.60 -0.28 -1.03
N THR A 93 11.37 -0.46 -0.55
CA THR A 93 10.80 -1.80 -0.34
C THR A 93 10.69 -2.61 -1.63
N VAL A 94 10.73 -1.96 -2.79
CA VAL A 94 10.75 -2.63 -4.10
C VAL A 94 12.03 -3.42 -4.34
N ASP A 95 13.17 -2.94 -3.84
CA ASP A 95 14.45 -3.65 -3.99
C ASP A 95 14.38 -5.03 -3.30
N LEU A 96 13.72 -5.07 -2.15
CA LEU A 96 13.44 -6.32 -1.45
C LEU A 96 12.42 -7.19 -2.21
N ALA A 97 11.37 -6.59 -2.77
CA ALA A 97 10.36 -7.33 -3.53
C ALA A 97 10.93 -7.99 -4.78
N ASP A 98 11.77 -7.28 -5.53
CA ASP A 98 12.53 -7.82 -6.64
C ASP A 98 13.41 -8.99 -6.19
N PHE A 99 14.19 -8.81 -5.12
CA PHE A 99 15.05 -9.85 -4.58
C PHE A 99 14.27 -11.10 -4.16
N LEU A 100 13.18 -10.94 -3.40
CA LEU A 100 12.36 -12.06 -2.92
C LEU A 100 11.66 -12.77 -4.08
N TYR A 101 11.15 -12.02 -5.06
CA TYR A 101 10.50 -12.61 -6.23
C TYR A 101 11.50 -13.42 -7.06
N SER A 102 12.65 -12.83 -7.39
CA SER A 102 13.71 -13.50 -8.13
C SER A 102 14.29 -14.72 -7.43
N SER A 103 14.28 -14.75 -6.09
CA SER A 103 14.76 -15.89 -5.31
C SER A 103 13.81 -17.11 -5.34
N LEU A 104 12.58 -16.93 -5.83
CA LEU A 104 11.55 -17.97 -5.91
C LEU A 104 11.34 -18.51 -7.33
N LEU A 105 11.99 -17.93 -8.33
CA LEU A 105 12.03 -18.40 -9.72
C LEU A 105 13.06 -19.52 -9.87
#